data_AF-A0ABD2L4D1-F1
#
_entry.id   AF-A0ABD2L4D1-F1
#
_cell.length_a   1.000
_cell.length_b   1.000
_cell.length_c   1.000
_cell.angle_alpha   90.00
_cell.angle_beta   90.00
_cell.angle_gamma   90.00
#
_symmetry.space_group_name_H-M   'P 1'
#
loop_
_entity.id
_entity.type
_entity.pdbx_description
1 polymer ?
#
loop_
_entity_poly.entity_id
_entity_poly.type
_entity_poly.pdbx_seq_one_letter_code
_entity_poly.pdbx_strand_id
1 'polypeptide(L)'
;MLRLPFSPPLLFLLFLPLFIAANARQFVQFVYNPRPMQSLQQIEMQRIEHVVEKCYRGWCRDWMLECHWFCDAIRGLDNYGRCTECLRPRGSACFECFDL
;
A
#
# COMPACT_ATOMS: atom_id res chain seq x y z
N MET A 1 10.37 44.09 43.89
CA MET A 1 9.74 43.20 42.88
C MET A 1 10.48 43.39 41.56
N LEU A 2 11.52 42.58 41.29
CA LEU A 2 12.27 42.68 40.03
C LEU A 2 11.51 41.90 38.93
N ARG A 3 10.98 42.62 37.94
CA ARG A 3 10.51 42.05 36.67
C ARG A 3 11.73 41.85 35.76
N LEU A 4 12.16 40.61 35.56
CA LEU A 4 13.11 40.26 34.50
C LEU A 4 12.39 40.24 33.14
N PRO A 5 12.98 40.80 32.06
CA PRO A 5 12.39 40.74 30.73
C PRO A 5 12.57 39.32 30.19
N PHE A 6 11.46 38.61 30.09
CA PHE A 6 11.41 37.26 29.53
C PHE A 6 11.61 37.35 28.02
N SER A 7 12.87 37.33 27.60
CA SER A 7 13.21 37.38 26.18
C SER A 7 13.02 35.98 25.57
N PRO A 8 12.13 35.81 24.58
CA PRO A 8 11.78 34.51 23.99
C PRO A 8 12.93 33.68 23.38
N PRO A 9 14.08 34.21 22.90
CA PRO A 9 15.13 33.36 22.29
C PRO A 9 15.88 32.49 23.30
N LEU A 10 15.95 32.86 24.58
CA LEU A 10 16.68 32.10 25.60
C LEU A 10 15.98 30.78 25.98
N LEU A 11 14.65 30.78 25.93
CA LEU A 11 13.88 29.54 26.10
C LEU A 11 14.12 28.57 24.96
N PHE A 12 14.07 29.03 23.71
CA PHE A 12 14.34 28.17 22.56
C PHE A 12 15.74 27.52 22.63
N LEU A 13 16.75 28.26 23.10
CA LEU A 13 18.12 27.75 23.26
C LEU A 13 18.25 26.66 24.35
N LEU A 14 17.41 26.67 25.39
CA LEU A 14 17.44 25.67 26.46
C LEU A 14 16.53 24.47 26.18
N PHE A 15 15.39 24.69 25.52
CA PHE A 15 14.41 23.64 25.24
C PHE A 15 14.78 22.77 24.05
N LEU A 16 15.45 23.31 23.02
CA LEU A 16 15.88 22.55 21.84
C LEU A 16 16.86 21.40 22.19
N PRO A 17 17.96 21.62 22.95
CA PRO A 17 18.87 20.53 23.30
C PRO A 17 18.23 19.50 24.23
N LEU A 18 17.33 19.92 25.13
CA LEU A 18 16.58 19.03 26.02
C LEU A 18 15.59 18.15 25.23
N PHE A 19 14.91 18.73 24.24
CA PHE A 19 14.01 17.99 23.35
C PHE A 19 14.77 16.99 22.47
N ILE A 20 15.95 17.38 21.96
CA ILE A 20 16.83 16.48 21.20
C ILE A 20 17.34 15.35 22.11
N ALA A 21 17.74 15.63 23.35
CA ALA A 21 18.20 14.61 24.30
C ALA A 21 17.08 13.63 24.68
N ALA A 22 15.88 14.13 24.96
CA ALA A 22 14.71 13.30 25.29
C ALA A 22 14.29 12.39 24.12
N ASN A 23 14.46 12.86 22.87
CA ASN A 23 14.09 12.13 21.66
C ASN A 23 15.31 11.57 20.92
N ALA A 24 16.49 11.51 21.56
CA ALA A 24 17.75 11.21 20.88
C ALA A 24 17.72 9.86 20.16
N ARG A 25 17.09 8.84 20.76
CA ARG A 25 16.93 7.51 20.15
C ARG A 25 16.08 7.55 18.89
N GLN A 26 14.98 8.28 18.93
CA GLN A 26 14.04 8.39 17.82
C GLN A 26 14.62 9.23 16.68
N PHE A 27 15.36 10.28 17.04
CA PHE A 27 16.12 11.10 16.09
C PHE A 27 17.26 10.31 15.43
N VAL A 28 18.03 9.53 16.19
CA VAL A 28 19.09 8.67 15.65
C VAL A 28 18.52 7.63 14.71
N GLN A 29 17.40 6.98 15.05
CA GLN A 29 16.73 6.05 14.13
C GLN A 29 16.28 6.73 12.83
N PHE A 30 15.75 7.95 12.90
CA PHE A 30 15.33 8.70 11.72
C PHE A 30 16.52 9.09 10.82
N VAL A 31 17.65 9.49 11.41
CA VAL A 31 18.85 9.92 10.67
C VAL A 31 19.64 8.74 10.09
N TYR A 32 19.78 7.65 10.86
CA TYR A 32 20.59 6.49 10.45
C TYR A 32 19.80 5.44 9.67
N ASN A 33 18.47 5.48 9.69
CA ASN A 33 17.63 4.59 8.89
C ASN A 33 16.61 5.41 8.08
N PRO A 34 17.08 6.23 7.11
CA PRO A 34 16.17 6.90 6.20
C PRO A 34 15.40 5.83 5.41
N ARG A 35 14.06 5.91 5.40
CA ARG A 35 13.28 5.08 4.47
C ARG A 35 13.81 5.34 3.05
N PRO A 36 14.06 4.30 2.23
CA PRO A 36 14.53 4.54 0.87
C PRO A 36 13.49 5.40 0.15
N MET A 37 13.93 6.55 -0.36
CA MET A 37 13.11 7.42 -1.21
C MET A 37 12.87 6.65 -2.51
N GLN A 38 11.74 5.96 -2.59
CA GLN A 38 11.37 5.24 -3.80
C GLN A 38 11.07 6.24 -4.90
N SER A 39 11.75 6.08 -6.03
CA SER A 39 11.39 6.79 -7.25
C SER A 39 9.98 6.38 -7.69
N LEU A 40 9.27 7.26 -8.41
CA LEU A 40 7.96 6.96 -8.99
C LEU A 40 7.97 5.63 -9.78
N GLN A 41 9.06 5.39 -10.51
CA GLN A 41 9.28 4.17 -11.27
C GLN A 41 9.35 2.91 -10.40
N GLN A 42 9.97 2.98 -9.22
CA GLN A 42 10.01 1.85 -8.29
C GLN A 42 8.64 1.57 -7.67
N ILE A 43 7.87 2.60 -7.36
CA ILE A 43 6.51 2.44 -6.82
C ILE A 43 5.61 1.75 -7.85
N GLU A 44 5.71 2.18 -9.11
CA GLU A 44 4.95 1.58 -10.21
C GLU A 44 5.36 0.12 -10.45
N MET A 45 6.66 -0.17 -10.43
CA MET A 45 7.18 -1.53 -10.59
C MET A 45 6.69 -2.46 -9.47
N GLN A 46 6.74 -2.02 -8.21
CA GLN A 46 6.22 -2.78 -7.08
C GLN A 46 4.72 -3.05 -7.19
N ARG A 47 3.95 -2.07 -7.68
CA ARG A 47 2.51 -2.26 -7.94
C ARG A 47 2.29 -3.34 -9.00
N ILE A 48 3.04 -3.29 -10.10
CA ILE A 48 2.93 -4.28 -11.17
C ILE A 48 3.30 -5.67 -10.66
N GLU A 49 4.41 -5.81 -9.93
CA GLU A 49 4.84 -7.08 -9.34
C GLU A 49 3.77 -7.68 -8.44
N HIS A 50 3.14 -6.86 -7.60
CA HIS A 50 2.04 -7.31 -6.74
C HIS A 50 0.85 -7.83 -7.54
N VAL A 51 0.46 -7.14 -8.61
CA VAL A 51 -0.63 -7.56 -9.50
C VAL A 51 -0.28 -8.87 -10.23
N VAL A 52 0.95 -8.97 -10.75
CA VAL A 52 1.43 -10.17 -11.45
C VAL A 52 1.43 -11.38 -10.52
N GLU A 53 1.93 -11.22 -9.30
CA GLU A 53 1.98 -12.30 -8.32
C GLU A 53 0.59 -12.76 -7.91
N LYS A 54 -0.34 -11.82 -7.68
CA LYS A 54 -1.70 -12.13 -7.23
C LYS A 54 -2.53 -12.76 -8.34
N CYS A 55 -2.49 -12.22 -9.55
CA CYS A 55 -3.44 -12.56 -10.61
C CYS A 55 -2.92 -13.57 -11.63
N TYR A 56 -1.62 -13.55 -11.90
CA TYR A 56 -1.00 -14.35 -12.96
C TYR A 56 -0.17 -15.52 -12.45
N ARG A 57 -0.11 -15.75 -11.13
CA ARG A 57 0.57 -16.89 -10.52
C ARG A 57 -0.36 -17.65 -9.57
N GLY A 58 -0.14 -18.96 -9.49
CA GLY A 58 -0.87 -19.85 -8.58
C GLY A 58 -2.36 -19.98 -8.94
N TRP A 59 -3.19 -20.06 -7.90
CA TRP A 59 -4.59 -20.46 -8.01
C TRP A 59 -5.49 -19.41 -8.69
N CYS A 60 -5.28 -18.11 -8.49
CA CYS A 60 -6.11 -17.09 -9.15
C CYS A 60 -6.01 -17.19 -10.67
N ARG A 61 -4.83 -17.47 -11.23
CA ARG A 61 -4.66 -17.69 -12.67
C ARG A 61 -5.55 -18.82 -13.18
N ASP A 62 -5.56 -19.95 -12.48
CA ASP A 62 -6.30 -21.14 -12.93
C ASP A 62 -7.81 -20.91 -12.84
N TRP A 63 -8.29 -20.30 -11.74
CA TRP A 63 -9.70 -19.91 -11.59
C TRP A 63 -10.15 -18.85 -12.61
N MET A 64 -9.27 -17.90 -12.92
CA MET A 64 -9.54 -16.86 -13.91
C MET A 64 -9.70 -17.46 -15.30
N LEU A 65 -8.80 -18.36 -15.70
CA LEU A 65 -8.87 -19.03 -16.99
C LEU A 65 -10.16 -19.85 -17.13
N GLU A 66 -10.52 -20.62 -16.10
CA GLU A 66 -11.76 -21.41 -16.08
C GLU A 66 -13.00 -20.52 -16.14
N CYS A 67 -12.99 -19.41 -15.38
CA CYS A 67 -14.12 -18.50 -15.38
C CYS A 67 -14.27 -17.71 -16.68
N HIS A 68 -13.19 -17.22 -17.28
CA HIS A 68 -13.25 -16.55 -18.58
C HIS A 68 -13.83 -17.49 -19.65
N TRP A 69 -13.40 -18.75 -19.64
CA TRP A 69 -13.98 -19.76 -20.52
C TRP A 69 -15.49 -19.95 -20.29
N PHE A 70 -15.94 -19.99 -19.03
CA PHE A 70 -17.36 -20.05 -18.70
C PHE A 70 -18.13 -18.81 -19.18
N CYS A 71 -17.59 -17.62 -18.96
CA CYS A 71 -18.16 -16.35 -19.41
C CYS A 71 -18.30 -16.30 -20.93
N ASP A 72 -17.27 -16.74 -21.67
CA ASP A 72 -17.32 -16.80 -23.13
C ASP A 72 -18.39 -17.78 -23.63
N ALA A 73 -18.55 -18.92 -22.96
CA ALA A 73 -19.54 -19.93 -23.33
C ALA A 73 -21.00 -19.45 -23.19
N ILE A 74 -21.27 -18.51 -22.27
CA ILE A 74 -22.61 -17.96 -22.03
C ILE A 74 -22.79 -16.55 -22.60
N ARG A 75 -21.84 -16.09 -23.41
CA ARG A 75 -21.88 -14.77 -24.03
C ARG A 75 -23.10 -14.65 -24.95
N GLY A 76 -23.91 -13.61 -24.71
CA GLY A 76 -25.14 -13.35 -25.47
C GLY A 76 -26.38 -14.04 -24.92
N LEU A 77 -26.29 -14.79 -23.82
CA LEU A 77 -27.45 -15.28 -23.07
C LEU A 77 -27.90 -14.25 -22.02
N ASP A 78 -29.17 -14.31 -21.61
CA ASP A 78 -29.78 -13.38 -20.65
C ASP A 78 -29.06 -13.32 -19.29
N ASN A 79 -28.29 -14.36 -18.94
CA ASN A 79 -27.58 -14.49 -17.68
C ASN A 79 -26.08 -14.12 -17.76
N TYR A 80 -25.60 -13.57 -18.89
CA TYR A 80 -24.19 -13.21 -19.06
C TYR A 80 -23.65 -12.30 -17.93
N GLY A 81 -24.46 -11.38 -17.41
CA GLY A 81 -24.08 -10.49 -16.31
C GLY A 81 -23.75 -11.21 -14.98
N ARG A 82 -24.05 -12.49 -14.85
CA ARG A 82 -23.73 -13.33 -13.68
C ARG A 82 -22.55 -14.27 -13.92
N CYS A 83 -21.85 -14.14 -15.04
CA CYS A 83 -20.82 -15.11 -15.41
C CYS A 83 -19.66 -15.17 -14.40
N THR A 84 -19.37 -14.05 -13.71
CA THR A 84 -18.36 -13.96 -12.64
C THR A 84 -18.73 -14.73 -11.36
N GLU A 85 -19.94 -15.27 -11.25
CA GLU A 85 -20.31 -16.12 -10.11
C GLU A 85 -19.51 -17.43 -10.02
N CYS A 86 -18.90 -17.86 -11.12
CA CYS A 86 -17.85 -18.89 -11.19
C CYS A 86 -16.79 -18.75 -10.06
N LEU A 87 -16.46 -17.52 -9.63
CA LEU A 87 -15.42 -17.22 -8.65
C LEU A 87 -15.97 -17.20 -7.22
N ARG A 88 -17.29 -17.07 -7.01
CA ARG A 88 -17.89 -17.09 -5.65
C ARG A 88 -17.55 -18.32 -4.80
N PRO A 89 -17.54 -19.57 -5.31
CA PRO A 89 -17.31 -20.73 -4.46
C PRO A 89 -15.88 -20.83 -3.92
N ARG A 90 -14.86 -20.34 -4.67
CA ARG A 90 -13.44 -20.52 -4.30
C ARG A 90 -12.52 -19.36 -4.68
N GLY A 91 -12.84 -18.58 -5.69
CA GLY A 91 -11.99 -17.53 -6.27
C GLY A 91 -12.36 -16.10 -5.90
N SER A 92 -13.09 -15.86 -4.81
CA SER A 92 -13.59 -14.51 -4.48
C SER A 92 -12.48 -13.48 -4.23
N ALA A 93 -11.30 -13.91 -3.77
CA ALA A 93 -10.13 -13.05 -3.64
C ALA A 93 -9.53 -12.60 -4.98
N CYS A 94 -9.93 -13.24 -6.08
CA CYS A 94 -9.43 -13.02 -7.43
C CYS A 94 -10.36 -12.13 -8.27
N PHE A 95 -11.45 -11.58 -7.72
CA PHE A 95 -12.37 -10.71 -8.48
C PHE A 95 -11.65 -9.51 -9.10
N GLU A 96 -10.68 -8.93 -8.39
CA GLU A 96 -9.86 -7.83 -8.90
C GLU A 96 -9.01 -8.22 -10.11
N CYS A 97 -8.80 -9.52 -10.33
CA CYS A 97 -8.05 -10.04 -11.46
C CYS A 97 -8.92 -10.28 -12.70
N PHE A 98 -10.24 -10.05 -12.62
CA PHE A 98 -11.15 -10.49 -13.68
C PHE A 98 -11.05 -9.69 -14.98
N ASP A 99 -10.82 -8.39 -14.84
CA ASP A 99 -10.75 -7.43 -15.96
C ASP A 99 -9.32 -7.03 -16.35
N LEU A 100 -8.30 -7.68 -15.76
CA LEU A 100 -6.87 -7.44 -16.04
C LEU A 100 -6.39 -8.20 -17.27
#